data_AF-A0A1G6LYQ3-F1
#
_entry.id   AF-A0A1G6LYQ3-F1
#
_cell.length_a   1.000
_cell.length_b   1.000
_cell.length_c   1.000
_cell.angle_alpha   90.00
_cell.angle_beta   90.00
_cell.angle_gamma   90.00
#
_symmetry.space_group_name_H-M   'P 1'
#
loop_
_entity.id
_entity.type
_entity.pdbx_description
1 polymer ?
#
loop_
_entity_poly.entity_id
_entity_poly.type
_entity_poly.pdbx_seq_one_letter_code
_entity_poly.pdbx_strand_id
1 'polypeptide(L)'
;MTVAPERSLLAQRHAAAVQQAAEAIRAAATTFAAVALSYDDMAAAADAAVGIADSPAPNEDRAAWARARADDHRRLALQMWTRAAAPGSARH
;
A
#
# COMPACT_ATOMS: atom_id res chain seq x y z
N MET A 1 -38.96 22.37 -18.15
CA MET A 1 -37.54 22.65 -17.81
C MET A 1 -37.22 21.92 -16.50
N THR A 2 -36.68 20.69 -16.57
CA THR A 2 -36.56 19.75 -15.42
C THR A 2 -35.16 19.13 -15.31
N VAL A 3 -34.11 19.89 -15.66
CA VAL A 3 -32.72 19.40 -15.79
C VAL A 3 -31.97 19.36 -14.44
N ALA A 4 -32.46 20.05 -13.41
CA ALA A 4 -31.80 20.17 -12.10
C ALA A 4 -31.71 18.86 -11.27
N PRO A 5 -32.76 18.01 -11.16
CA PRO A 5 -32.71 16.81 -10.32
C PRO A 5 -31.74 15.74 -10.86
N GLU A 6 -31.64 15.57 -12.18
CA GLU A 6 -30.74 14.60 -12.79
C GLU A 6 -29.27 14.96 -12.60
N ARG A 7 -28.93 16.25 -12.67
CA ARG A 7 -27.58 16.75 -12.38
C ARG A 7 -27.18 16.53 -10.91
N SER A 8 -28.13 16.66 -9.98
CA SER A 8 -27.90 16.39 -8.56
C SER A 8 -27.67 14.90 -8.28
N LEU A 9 -28.45 14.01 -8.91
CA LEU A 9 -28.29 12.56 -8.76
C LEU A 9 -26.95 12.07 -9.34
N LEU A 10 -26.53 12.59 -10.50
CA LEU A 10 -25.25 12.26 -11.12
C LEU A 10 -24.07 12.69 -10.23
N ALA A 11 -24.13 13.89 -9.65
CA ALA A 11 -23.11 14.38 -8.71
C ALA A 11 -23.02 13.51 -7.45
N GLN A 12 -24.14 13.05 -6.90
CA GLN A 12 -24.16 12.14 -5.74
C GLN A 12 -23.56 10.78 -6.07
N ARG A 13 -23.92 10.19 -7.22
CA ARG A 13 -23.34 8.91 -7.68
C ARG A 13 -21.83 9.01 -7.89
N HIS A 14 -21.38 10.12 -8.48
CA HIS A 14 -19.97 10.39 -8.66
C HIS A 14 -19.24 10.49 -7.31
N ALA A 15 -19.79 11.25 -6.35
CA ALA A 15 -19.20 11.38 -5.01
C ALA A 15 -19.10 10.02 -4.29
N ALA A 16 -20.14 9.19 -4.37
CA ALA A 16 -20.14 7.84 -3.82
C ALA A 16 -19.07 6.95 -4.48
N ALA A 17 -18.94 7.00 -5.81
CA ALA A 17 -17.92 6.24 -6.53
C ALA A 17 -16.49 6.69 -6.16
N VAL A 18 -16.26 7.99 -5.98
CA VAL A 18 -14.96 8.52 -5.50
C VAL A 18 -14.66 8.05 -4.09
N GLN A 19 -15.64 8.06 -3.18
CA GLN A 19 -15.47 7.54 -1.83
C GLN A 19 -15.13 6.05 -1.83
N GLN A 20 -15.88 5.24 -2.58
CA GLN A 20 -15.64 3.80 -2.70
C GLN A 20 -14.24 3.51 -3.29
N ALA A 21 -13.82 4.26 -4.30
CA ALA A 21 -12.47 4.13 -4.86
C ALA A 21 -11.39 4.48 -3.82
N ALA A 22 -11.58 5.56 -3.05
CA ALA A 22 -10.65 5.93 -1.99
C ALA A 22 -10.55 4.85 -0.90
N GLU A 23 -11.67 4.24 -0.50
CA GLU A 23 -11.70 3.13 0.46
C GLU A 23 -10.94 1.90 -0.06
N ALA A 24 -11.14 1.54 -1.34
CA ALA A 24 -10.41 0.43 -1.96
C ALA A 24 -8.89 0.70 -1.99
N ILE A 25 -8.47 1.92 -2.31
CA ILE A 25 -7.05 2.32 -2.29
C ILE A 25 -6.48 2.24 -0.87
N ARG A 26 -7.24 2.69 0.15
CA ARG A 26 -6.82 2.58 1.56
C ARG A 26 -6.66 1.12 1.99
N ALA A 27 -7.60 0.26 1.61
CA ALA A 27 -7.52 -1.17 1.92
C ALA A 27 -6.27 -1.80 1.29
N ALA A 28 -5.99 -1.50 0.01
CA ALA A 28 -4.78 -1.96 -0.67
C ALA A 28 -3.50 -1.45 0.02
N ALA A 29 -3.47 -0.17 0.41
CA ALA A 29 -2.32 0.41 1.11
C ALA A 29 -2.03 -0.29 2.46
N THR A 30 -3.08 -0.62 3.22
CA THR A 30 -2.97 -1.41 4.46
C THR A 30 -2.41 -2.79 4.18
N THR A 31 -2.84 -3.47 3.12
CA THR A 31 -2.29 -4.77 2.73
C THR A 31 -0.80 -4.67 2.41
N PHE A 32 -0.37 -3.69 1.62
CA PHE A 32 1.05 -3.52 1.30
C PHE A 32 1.89 -3.23 2.55
N ALA A 33 1.38 -2.43 3.49
CA ALA A 33 2.05 -2.19 4.77
C ALA A 33 2.20 -3.48 5.59
N ALA A 34 1.17 -4.33 5.64
CA ALA A 34 1.24 -5.63 6.32
C ALA A 34 2.26 -6.58 5.66
N VAL A 35 2.32 -6.62 4.32
CA VAL A 35 3.32 -7.42 3.62
C VAL A 35 4.74 -6.89 3.88
N ALA A 36 4.93 -5.58 3.98
CA ALA A 36 6.24 -5.02 4.34
C ALA A 36 6.71 -5.52 5.71
N LEU A 37 5.81 -5.55 6.72
CA LEU A 37 6.13 -6.10 8.04
C LEU A 37 6.55 -7.57 7.97
N SER A 38 5.89 -8.38 7.15
CA SER A 38 6.28 -9.79 6.97
C SER A 38 7.68 -9.97 6.40
N TYR A 39 8.13 -9.04 5.54
CA TYR A 39 9.49 -9.05 5.03
C TYR A 39 10.51 -8.59 6.08
N ASP A 40 10.15 -7.66 6.97
CA ASP A 40 11.00 -7.31 8.12
C ASP A 40 11.20 -8.52 9.04
N ASP A 41 10.13 -9.26 9.33
CA ASP A 41 10.19 -10.48 10.15
C ASP A 41 11.11 -11.53 9.51
N MET A 42 11.02 -11.69 8.18
CA MET A 42 11.94 -12.58 7.43
C MET A 42 13.39 -12.12 7.51
N ALA A 43 13.65 -10.80 7.42
CA ALA A 43 15.00 -10.27 7.54
C ALA A 43 15.58 -10.52 8.94
N ALA A 44 14.78 -10.27 9.99
CA ALA A 44 15.17 -10.52 11.37
C ALA A 44 15.46 -12.01 11.63
N ALA A 45 14.64 -12.92 11.09
CA ALA A 45 14.87 -14.36 11.20
C ALA A 45 16.15 -14.79 10.46
N ALA A 46 16.43 -14.21 9.29
CA ALA A 46 17.65 -14.48 8.54
C ALA A 46 18.90 -13.97 9.29
N ASP A 47 18.85 -12.78 9.89
CA ASP A 47 19.94 -12.24 10.72
C ASP A 47 20.21 -13.15 11.93
N ALA A 48 19.15 -13.58 12.63
CA ALA A 48 19.28 -14.45 13.80
C ALA A 48 19.91 -15.81 13.46
N ALA A 49 19.67 -16.33 12.25
CA ALA A 49 20.24 -17.59 11.79
C ALA A 49 21.76 -17.52 11.52
N VAL A 50 22.30 -16.35 11.17
CA VAL A 50 23.76 -16.15 10.99
C VAL A 50 24.52 -16.37 12.30
N GLY A 51 23.90 -16.07 13.45
CA GLY A 51 24.51 -16.29 14.77
C GLY A 51 24.54 -17.75 15.25
N ILE A 52 23.83 -18.66 14.57
CA ILE A 52 23.64 -20.06 15.02
C ILE A 52 24.42 -21.06 14.16
N ALA A 53 24.77 -20.71 12.92
CA ALA A 53 25.42 -21.63 11.98
C ALA A 53 26.68 -21.03 11.36
N ASP A 54 27.78 -21.80 11.34
CA ASP A 54 29.02 -21.55 10.59
C ASP A 54 28.82 -21.64 9.05
N SER A 55 27.70 -21.14 8.52
CA SER A 55 27.42 -21.13 7.08
C SER A 55 27.46 -19.69 6.55
N PRO A 56 28.61 -19.26 6.00
CA PRO A 56 28.78 -17.92 5.47
C PRO A 56 28.15 -17.84 4.06
N ALA A 57 27.42 -16.76 3.78
CA ALA A 57 26.96 -16.26 2.47
C ALA A 57 25.45 -16.30 2.14
N PRO A 58 24.66 -17.39 2.26
CA PRO A 58 23.27 -17.37 1.75
C PRO A 58 22.25 -16.61 2.60
N ASN A 59 22.59 -16.24 3.84
CA ASN A 59 21.64 -15.66 4.79
C ASN A 59 21.64 -14.12 4.77
N GLU A 60 22.80 -13.50 4.65
CA GLU A 60 22.91 -12.03 4.55
C GLU A 60 22.28 -11.51 3.25
N ASP A 61 22.46 -12.23 2.14
CA ASP A 61 21.80 -11.94 0.86
C ASP A 61 20.26 -12.02 0.97
N ARG A 62 19.75 -12.95 1.80
CA ARG A 62 18.31 -13.08 2.07
C ARG A 62 17.78 -11.95 2.95
N ALA A 63 18.51 -11.56 3.98
CA ALA A 63 18.14 -10.44 4.84
C ALA A 63 18.14 -9.11 4.06
N ALA A 64 19.16 -8.88 3.23
CA ALA A 64 19.25 -7.70 2.35
C ALA A 64 18.09 -7.68 1.33
N TRP A 65 17.81 -8.81 0.68
CA TRP A 65 16.68 -8.94 -0.25
C TRP A 65 15.34 -8.65 0.43
N ALA A 66 15.10 -9.19 1.63
CA ALA A 66 13.86 -9.00 2.36
C ALA A 66 13.66 -7.52 2.76
N ARG A 67 14.71 -6.85 3.26
CA ARG A 67 14.65 -5.41 3.57
C ARG A 67 14.32 -4.56 2.35
N ALA A 68 14.95 -4.85 1.20
CA ALA A 68 14.66 -4.14 -0.04
C ALA A 68 13.19 -4.27 -0.45
N ARG A 69 12.60 -5.47 -0.31
CA ARG A 69 11.17 -5.70 -0.56
C ARG A 69 10.25 -5.01 0.43
N ALA A 70 10.61 -4.98 1.71
CA ALA A 70 9.87 -4.22 2.72
C ALA A 70 9.80 -2.73 2.35
N ASP A 71 10.93 -2.14 1.96
CA ASP A 71 11.00 -0.72 1.58
C ASP A 71 10.18 -0.39 0.33
N ASP A 72 10.21 -1.26 -0.69
CA ASP A 72 9.38 -1.10 -1.89
C ASP A 72 7.88 -1.10 -1.55
N HIS A 73 7.45 -2.02 -0.69
CA HIS A 73 6.05 -2.11 -0.27
C HIS A 73 5.62 -0.95 0.62
N ARG A 74 6.49 -0.46 1.53
CA ARG A 74 6.22 0.77 2.29
C ARG A 74 6.05 1.97 1.37
N ARG A 75 6.93 2.13 0.38
CA ARG A 75 6.86 3.23 -0.58
C ARG A 75 5.55 3.18 -1.38
N LEU A 76 5.16 2.00 -1.84
CA LEU A 76 3.90 1.80 -2.55
C LEU A 76 2.68 2.11 -1.66
N ALA A 77 2.67 1.63 -0.41
CA ALA A 77 1.62 1.93 0.54
C ALA A 77 1.48 3.44 0.78
N LEU A 78 2.59 4.16 0.95
CA LEU A 78 2.59 5.62 1.12
C LEU A 78 2.03 6.35 -0.09
N GLN A 79 2.39 5.92 -1.30
CA GLN A 79 1.85 6.49 -2.55
C GLN A 79 0.33 6.28 -2.65
N MET A 80 -0.14 5.08 -2.28
CA MET A 80 -1.57 4.77 -2.25
C MET A 80 -2.32 5.60 -1.20
N TRP A 81 -1.78 5.75 0.01
CA TRP A 81 -2.35 6.62 1.03
C TRP A 81 -2.46 8.07 0.56
N THR A 82 -1.39 8.59 -0.05
CA THR A 82 -1.38 9.94 -0.62
C THR A 82 -2.45 10.11 -1.71
N ARG A 83 -2.59 9.10 -2.58
CA ARG A 83 -3.63 9.09 -3.63
C ARG A 83 -5.04 9.04 -3.05
N ALA A 84 -5.27 8.28 -1.98
CA ALA A 84 -6.57 8.21 -1.31
C ALA A 84 -6.91 9.47 -0.50
N ALA A 85 -5.89 10.23 -0.07
CA ALA A 85 -6.04 11.50 0.64
C ALA A 85 -6.14 12.72 -0.29
N ALA A 86 -5.73 12.58 -1.56
CA ALA A 86 -5.87 13.65 -2.53
C ALA A 86 -7.37 13.99 -2.67
N PRO A 87 -7.80 15.24 -2.40
CA PRO A 87 -9.17 15.65 -2.66
C PRO A 87 -9.42 15.37 -4.14
N GLY A 88 -10.46 14.59 -4.42
CA GLY A 88 -10.70 14.01 -5.73
C GLY A 88 -10.39 15.05 -6.81
N SER A 89 -9.41 14.76 -7.66
CA SER A 89 -9.15 15.52 -8.88
C SER A 89 -10.34 15.35 -9.82
N ALA A 90 -11.49 15.87 -9.42
CA ALA A 90 -12.58 16.27 -10.25
C ALA A 90 -12.12 17.57 -10.94
N ARG A 91 -11.18 17.42 -11.86
CA ARG A 91 -10.90 18.42 -12.87
C ARG A 91 -10.97 17.74 -14.22
N HIS A 92 -12.06 18.10 -14.91
CA HIS A 92 -12.39 17.95 -16.33
C HIS A 92 -13.10 16.65 -16.72
#